data_AF-A0A2D5GXU2-F1
#
_entry.id   AF-A0A2D5GXU2-F1
#
_cell.length_a   1.000
_cell.length_b   1.000
_cell.length_c   1.000
_cell.angle_alpha   90.00
_cell.angle_beta   90.00
_cell.angle_gamma   90.00
#
_symmetry.space_group_name_H-M   'P 1'
#
loop_
_entity.id
_entity.type
_entity.pdbx_description
1 polymer ?
#
loop_
_entity_poly.entity_id
_entity_poly.type
_entity_poly.pdbx_seq_one_letter_code
_entity_poly.pdbx_strand_id
1 'polypeptide(L)'
;MENQEVMNETVQYQTDNAEPMVDASQIFEPEAEAEGESQEVGEVREQEGEDDQFSRKFAALSRREKDIRAKEADYEYRMRELEEKLQELQNPPEEPQAPIEERLRRNPFETLEEMGLGYDKLTELALNDGKLTPEMQMKLMREELEHGYKSKFEELEERLAQKEQEEEYNKYESIETNFKQEIDSFVNGKDEFELINANGASDLVYDVIEEHYNDTGRVLNMDEAAEAVESYLEDELEKLMSLGKVKSRFSPRQEQVFKRQPSPTLSNAHSAQAYQRADRPLSNEESVKEAAKLIRWDDEGNLI
;
A
#
# COMPACT_ATOMS: atom_id res chain seq x y z
N MET A 1 3.38 10.71 -61.57
CA MET A 1 2.31 9.75 -61.86
C MET A 1 2.56 8.60 -60.92
N GLU A 2 1.82 8.59 -59.81
CA GLU A 2 0.73 7.62 -59.55
C GLU A 2 1.34 6.35 -58.90
N ASN A 3 0.96 5.86 -57.73
CA ASN A 3 -0.24 6.04 -56.92
C ASN A 3 0.07 5.85 -55.43
N GLN A 4 -0.51 6.72 -54.61
CA GLN A 4 -0.85 6.46 -53.21
C GLN A 4 -2.12 5.60 -53.19
N GLU A 5 -2.09 4.45 -52.54
CA GLU A 5 -3.30 3.80 -52.02
C GLU A 5 -3.14 3.64 -50.51
N VAL A 6 -3.78 4.55 -49.80
CA VAL A 6 -3.98 4.52 -48.35
C VAL A 6 -5.23 3.67 -48.14
N MET A 7 -5.07 2.45 -47.61
CA MET A 7 -6.18 1.67 -47.11
C MET A 7 -6.58 2.21 -45.73
N ASN A 8 -7.64 3.02 -45.71
CA ASN A 8 -8.39 3.35 -44.51
C ASN A 8 -9.36 2.19 -44.24
N GLU A 9 -9.01 1.31 -43.31
CA GLU A 9 -9.90 0.27 -42.81
C GLU A 9 -10.61 0.79 -41.54
N THR A 10 -11.78 1.39 -41.74
CA THR A 10 -12.72 1.75 -40.67
C THR A 10 -13.31 0.48 -40.06
N VAL A 11 -12.81 0.06 -38.90
CA VAL A 11 -13.43 -0.98 -38.08
C VAL A 11 -14.58 -0.34 -37.29
N GLN A 12 -15.81 -0.61 -37.74
CA GLN A 12 -17.03 -0.33 -36.97
C GLN A 12 -17.22 -1.43 -35.92
N TYR A 13 -17.04 -1.10 -34.65
CA TYR A 13 -17.47 -1.96 -33.55
C TYR A 13 -18.98 -1.78 -33.33
N GLN A 14 -19.76 -2.80 -33.69
CA GLN A 14 -21.13 -2.98 -33.23
C GLN A 14 -21.10 -3.55 -31.80
N THR A 15 -21.36 -2.70 -30.82
CA THR A 15 -21.66 -3.10 -29.44
C THR A 15 -23.16 -3.24 -29.28
N ASP A 16 -23.69 -4.43 -29.54
CA ASP A 16 -25.05 -4.81 -29.18
C ASP A 16 -24.98 -6.14 -28.41
N ASN A 17 -24.69 -6.06 -27.11
CA ASN A 17 -25.06 -7.12 -26.18
C ASN A 17 -25.34 -6.49 -24.81
N ALA A 18 -26.55 -5.95 -24.70
CA ALA A 18 -27.13 -5.49 -23.45
C ALA A 18 -27.57 -6.70 -22.63
N GLU A 19 -26.78 -7.07 -21.62
CA GLU A 19 -27.23 -7.99 -20.57
C GLU A 19 -28.11 -7.23 -19.56
N PRO A 20 -29.26 -7.81 -19.15
CA PRO A 20 -30.17 -7.16 -18.22
C PRO A 20 -29.64 -7.21 -16.78
N MET A 21 -29.63 -6.03 -16.15
CA MET A 21 -29.45 -5.83 -14.71
C MET A 21 -30.35 -6.76 -13.89
N VAL A 22 -29.75 -7.59 -13.05
CA VAL A 22 -30.43 -8.26 -11.94
C VAL A 22 -30.56 -7.28 -10.77
N ASP A 23 -31.81 -6.95 -10.49
CA ASP A 23 -32.29 -6.08 -9.42
C ASP A 23 -32.06 -6.73 -8.04
N ALA A 24 -31.03 -6.28 -7.33
CA ALA A 24 -30.63 -6.79 -6.01
C ALA A 24 -31.36 -6.09 -4.83
N SER A 25 -32.58 -5.60 -5.04
CA SER A 25 -33.33 -4.84 -4.01
C SER A 25 -34.36 -5.65 -3.21
N GLN A 26 -34.28 -6.98 -3.17
CA GLN A 26 -35.21 -7.83 -2.38
C GLN A 26 -34.51 -8.91 -1.55
N ILE A 27 -33.72 -8.50 -0.55
CA ILE A 27 -33.45 -9.34 0.63
C ILE A 27 -33.47 -8.43 1.86
N PHE A 28 -34.67 -8.12 2.34
CA PHE A 28 -34.90 -7.53 3.65
C PHE A 28 -36.13 -8.19 4.26
N GLU A 29 -35.92 -9.32 4.93
CA GLU A 29 -36.90 -9.90 5.85
C GLU A 29 -36.61 -9.35 7.26
N PRO A 30 -37.59 -8.69 7.91
CA PRO A 30 -37.50 -8.36 9.33
C PRO A 30 -38.11 -9.51 10.14
N GLU A 31 -37.27 -10.29 10.81
CA GLU A 31 -37.74 -11.20 11.86
C GLU A 31 -37.98 -10.46 13.17
N ALA A 32 -39.14 -10.77 13.73
CA ALA A 32 -39.74 -10.21 14.92
C ALA A 32 -39.34 -10.98 16.19
N GLU A 33 -39.43 -10.27 17.31
CA GLU A 33 -39.82 -10.75 18.65
C GLU A 33 -38.99 -11.86 19.33
N ALA A 34 -38.21 -11.43 20.34
CA ALA A 34 -38.02 -12.20 21.56
C ALA A 34 -38.01 -11.25 22.77
N GLU A 35 -39.17 -11.15 23.43
CA GLU A 35 -39.31 -10.63 24.79
C GLU A 35 -38.64 -11.58 25.79
N GLY A 36 -38.02 -11.01 26.82
CA GLY A 36 -37.43 -11.74 27.94
C GLY A 36 -36.96 -10.81 29.04
N GLU A 37 -37.88 -10.43 29.92
CA GLU A 37 -37.66 -9.73 31.19
C GLU A 37 -36.59 -10.39 32.06
N SER A 38 -35.80 -9.57 32.77
CA SER A 38 -35.67 -9.65 34.24
C SER A 38 -34.88 -8.47 34.77
N GLN A 39 -35.57 -7.59 35.50
CA GLN A 39 -35.00 -6.69 36.48
C GLN A 39 -34.39 -7.50 37.64
N GLU A 40 -33.21 -7.11 38.11
CA GLU A 40 -33.01 -6.99 39.55
C GLU A 40 -32.02 -5.85 39.85
N VAL A 41 -32.49 -4.99 40.76
CA VAL A 41 -31.90 -3.73 41.18
C VAL A 41 -30.92 -4.01 42.32
N GLY A 42 -29.66 -3.59 42.15
CA GLY A 42 -28.65 -3.52 43.21
C GLY A 42 -28.00 -2.14 43.21
N GLU A 43 -28.66 -1.19 43.86
CA GLU A 43 -28.18 0.18 44.07
C GLU A 43 -27.07 0.17 45.13
N VAL A 44 -25.81 0.32 44.72
CA VAL A 44 -24.72 0.78 45.58
C VAL A 44 -24.17 2.06 44.98
N ARG A 45 -24.54 3.16 45.62
CA ARG A 45 -24.14 4.52 45.28
C ARG A 45 -22.89 4.85 46.07
N GLU A 46 -21.72 4.64 45.48
CA GLU A 46 -20.46 5.25 45.93
C GLU A 46 -19.80 6.00 44.78
N GLN A 47 -19.05 7.03 45.15
CA GLN A 47 -18.69 8.18 44.35
C GLN A 47 -17.58 7.83 43.34
N GLU A 48 -17.91 7.66 42.06
CA GLU A 48 -16.94 7.39 41.00
C GLU A 48 -16.84 8.57 40.02
N GLY A 49 -15.78 9.36 40.18
CA GLY A 49 -15.38 10.39 39.23
C GLY A 49 -14.51 9.77 38.15
N GLU A 50 -14.88 9.97 36.88
CA GLU A 50 -14.09 9.84 35.64
C GLU A 50 -13.35 8.50 35.33
N ASP A 51 -12.78 7.82 36.31
CA ASP A 51 -12.02 6.56 36.20
C ASP A 51 -12.92 5.37 35.82
N ASP A 52 -14.21 5.41 36.17
CA ASP A 52 -15.15 4.32 35.88
C ASP A 52 -15.67 4.36 34.43
N GLN A 53 -15.76 5.57 33.83
CA GLN A 53 -16.04 5.70 32.40
C GLN A 53 -14.88 5.18 31.53
N PHE A 54 -13.64 5.34 32.01
CA PHE A 54 -12.47 4.79 31.36
C PHE A 54 -12.51 3.26 31.43
N SER A 55 -12.71 2.69 32.63
CA SER A 55 -12.80 1.24 32.84
C SER A 55 -13.87 0.56 31.97
N ARG A 56 -15.04 1.19 31.80
CA ARG A 56 -16.10 0.69 30.90
C ARG A 56 -15.70 0.70 29.42
N LYS A 57 -14.99 1.73 28.96
CA LYS A 57 -14.49 1.82 27.57
C LYS A 57 -13.41 0.78 27.29
N PHE A 58 -12.52 0.53 28.25
CA PHE A 58 -11.50 -0.51 28.13
C PHE A 58 -12.12 -1.91 28.13
N ALA A 59 -13.12 -2.17 28.98
CA ALA A 59 -13.84 -3.44 28.94
C ALA A 59 -14.56 -3.66 27.60
N ALA A 60 -15.14 -2.62 27.00
CA ALA A 60 -15.76 -2.69 25.68
C ALA A 60 -14.73 -2.92 24.56
N LEU A 61 -13.56 -2.26 24.63
CA LEU A 61 -12.47 -2.46 23.68
C LEU A 61 -11.88 -3.88 23.78
N SER A 62 -11.65 -4.41 24.98
CA SER A 62 -11.13 -5.77 25.14
C SER A 62 -12.10 -6.84 24.63
N ARG A 63 -13.41 -6.60 24.68
CA ARG A 63 -14.40 -7.49 24.05
C ARG A 63 -14.31 -7.42 22.53
N ARG A 64 -14.24 -6.22 21.95
CA ARG A 64 -14.04 -6.04 20.51
C ARG A 64 -12.74 -6.65 20.01
N GLU A 65 -11.64 -6.45 20.70
CA GLU A 65 -10.34 -7.03 20.34
C GLU A 65 -10.38 -8.57 20.39
N LYS A 66 -11.04 -9.14 21.40
CA LYS A 66 -11.24 -10.59 21.49
C LYS A 66 -12.08 -11.13 20.33
N ASP A 67 -13.13 -10.42 19.94
CA ASP A 67 -13.99 -10.81 18.82
C ASP A 67 -13.25 -10.70 17.47
N ILE A 68 -12.41 -9.67 17.29
CA ILE A 68 -11.57 -9.51 16.10
C ILE A 68 -10.56 -10.65 16.02
N ARG A 69 -9.88 -10.97 17.12
CA ARG A 69 -8.91 -12.07 17.18
C ARG A 69 -9.55 -13.43 16.90
N ALA A 70 -10.79 -13.64 17.35
CA ALA A 70 -11.54 -14.86 17.05
C ALA A 70 -11.88 -14.95 15.56
N LYS A 71 -12.33 -13.84 14.95
CA LYS A 71 -12.58 -13.77 13.51
C LYS A 71 -11.31 -14.01 12.68
N GLU A 72 -10.20 -13.38 13.06
CA GLU A 72 -8.90 -13.59 12.41
C GLU A 72 -8.47 -15.06 12.44
N ALA A 73 -8.62 -15.73 13.58
CA ALA A 73 -8.33 -17.16 13.70
C ALA A 73 -9.23 -18.03 12.81
N ASP A 74 -10.53 -17.69 12.71
CA ASP A 74 -11.47 -18.38 11.84
C ASP A 74 -11.13 -18.15 10.35
N TYR A 75 -10.72 -16.94 9.97
CA TYR A 75 -10.27 -16.63 8.62
C TYR A 75 -8.97 -17.35 8.26
N GLU A 76 -7.98 -17.36 9.16
CA GLU A 76 -6.74 -18.11 8.97
C GLU A 76 -7.00 -19.61 8.81
N TYR A 77 -7.92 -20.18 9.59
CA TYR A 77 -8.31 -21.59 9.46
C TYR A 77 -8.93 -21.87 8.08
N ARG A 78 -9.87 -21.02 7.63
CA ARG A 78 -10.50 -21.17 6.31
C ARG A 78 -9.51 -20.98 5.17
N MET A 79 -8.60 -20.02 5.28
CA MET A 79 -7.55 -19.78 4.29
C MET A 79 -6.62 -20.98 4.19
N ARG A 80 -6.21 -21.56 5.33
CA ARG A 80 -5.38 -22.77 5.35
C ARG A 80 -6.10 -23.97 4.72
N GLU A 81 -7.39 -24.15 5.00
CA GLU A 81 -8.18 -25.23 4.40
C GLU A 81 -8.33 -25.05 2.88
N LEU A 82 -8.52 -23.81 2.42
CA LEU A 82 -8.57 -23.49 0.99
C LEU A 82 -7.22 -23.67 0.30
N GLU A 83 -6.13 -23.27 0.96
CA GLU A 83 -4.76 -23.45 0.47
C GLU A 83 -4.42 -24.94 0.37
N GLU A 84 -4.78 -25.76 1.36
CA GLU A 84 -4.59 -27.21 1.33
C GLU A 84 -5.38 -27.86 0.18
N LYS A 85 -6.65 -27.45 -0.02
CA LYS A 85 -7.46 -27.91 -1.17
C LYS A 85 -6.88 -27.47 -2.51
N LEU A 86 -6.41 -26.24 -2.63
CA LEU A 86 -5.75 -25.75 -3.85
C LEU A 86 -4.46 -26.49 -4.12
N GLN A 87 -3.68 -26.80 -3.07
CA GLN A 87 -2.44 -27.56 -3.19
C GLN A 87 -2.70 -29.01 -3.61
N GLU A 88 -3.79 -29.62 -3.13
CA GLU A 88 -4.24 -30.96 -3.54
C GLU A 88 -4.77 -30.97 -5.00
N LEU A 89 -5.34 -29.86 -5.47
CA LEU A 89 -5.78 -29.70 -6.87
C LEU A 89 -4.63 -29.36 -7.84
N GLN A 90 -3.65 -28.57 -7.42
CA GLN A 90 -2.46 -28.24 -8.22
C GLN A 90 -1.46 -29.38 -8.29
N ASN A 91 -1.31 -30.12 -7.19
CA ASN A 91 -0.57 -31.36 -7.13
C ASN A 91 -1.58 -32.48 -6.89
N PRO A 92 -2.43 -32.84 -7.89
CA PRO A 92 -3.13 -34.11 -7.79
C PRO A 92 -2.02 -35.11 -7.48
N PRO A 93 -2.14 -35.94 -6.42
CA PRO A 93 -1.09 -36.87 -6.07
C PRO A 93 -0.78 -37.63 -7.35
N GLU A 94 0.37 -37.34 -7.95
CA GLU A 94 0.86 -38.07 -9.10
C GLU A 94 0.99 -39.47 -8.54
N GLU A 95 -0.03 -40.31 -8.77
CA GLU A 95 0.07 -41.71 -8.45
C GLU A 95 1.40 -42.12 -9.05
N PRO A 96 2.40 -42.48 -8.22
CA PRO A 96 3.77 -42.63 -8.68
C PRO A 96 3.67 -43.56 -9.85
N GLN A 97 3.89 -43.04 -11.06
CA GLN A 97 3.42 -43.73 -12.24
C GLN A 97 4.16 -45.04 -12.23
N ALA A 98 3.45 -46.11 -11.81
CA ALA A 98 4.13 -47.37 -11.54
C ALA A 98 4.91 -47.67 -12.82
N PRO A 99 6.20 -48.01 -12.71
CA PRO A 99 7.07 -48.14 -13.87
C PRO A 99 6.32 -48.95 -14.92
N ILE A 100 6.36 -48.54 -16.18
CA ILE A 100 5.48 -49.05 -17.26
C ILE A 100 5.38 -50.59 -17.24
N GLU A 101 6.46 -51.27 -16.83
CA GLU A 101 6.55 -52.71 -16.59
C GLU A 101 5.52 -53.27 -15.57
N GLU A 102 5.27 -52.58 -14.46
CA GLU A 102 4.29 -52.98 -13.44
C GLU A 102 2.86 -52.75 -13.91
N ARG A 103 2.61 -51.65 -14.64
CA ARG A 103 1.31 -51.37 -15.26
C ARG A 103 0.97 -52.42 -16.32
N LEU A 104 1.94 -52.72 -17.19
CA LEU A 104 1.85 -53.81 -18.18
C LEU A 104 1.59 -55.18 -17.53
N ARG A 105 2.12 -55.45 -16.34
CA ARG A 105 1.86 -56.72 -15.63
C ARG A 105 0.48 -56.78 -14.97
N ARG A 106 -0.05 -55.66 -14.49
CA ARG A 106 -1.38 -55.60 -13.86
C ARG A 106 -2.48 -55.62 -14.93
N ASN A 107 -2.45 -54.65 -15.85
CA ASN A 107 -3.44 -54.45 -16.89
C ASN A 107 -2.77 -54.19 -18.25
N PRO A 108 -2.24 -55.23 -18.93
CA PRO A 108 -1.52 -55.06 -20.19
C PRO A 108 -2.34 -54.37 -21.26
N PHE A 109 -3.65 -54.65 -21.33
CA PHE A 109 -4.52 -54.12 -22.38
C PHE A 109 -4.77 -52.61 -22.25
N GLU A 110 -5.11 -52.12 -21.05
CA GLU A 110 -5.33 -50.68 -20.81
C GLU A 110 -4.03 -49.88 -21.02
N THR A 111 -2.90 -50.37 -20.50
CA THR A 111 -1.61 -49.67 -20.67
C THR A 111 -1.15 -49.65 -22.13
N LEU A 112 -1.38 -50.74 -22.88
CA LEU A 112 -1.07 -50.76 -24.32
C LEU A 112 -2.01 -49.83 -25.10
N GLU A 113 -3.28 -49.72 -24.70
CA GLU A 113 -4.25 -48.80 -25.31
C GLU A 113 -3.89 -47.32 -25.05
N GLU A 114 -3.49 -46.98 -23.82
CA GLU A 114 -2.95 -45.65 -23.47
C GLU A 114 -1.69 -45.30 -24.27
N MET A 115 -0.82 -46.29 -24.52
CA MET A 115 0.36 -46.14 -25.40
C MET A 115 0.00 -46.14 -26.89
N GLY A 116 -1.29 -46.14 -27.23
CA GLY A 116 -1.78 -46.09 -28.60
C GLY A 116 -1.61 -47.40 -29.38
N LEU A 117 -1.29 -48.52 -28.72
CA LEU A 117 -1.22 -49.89 -29.24
C LEU A 117 -2.49 -50.68 -28.87
N GLY A 118 -3.63 -50.20 -29.34
CA GLY A 118 -4.91 -50.91 -29.17
C GLY A 118 -4.90 -52.32 -29.77
N TYR A 119 -5.91 -53.12 -29.40
CA TYR A 119 -6.05 -54.53 -29.81
C TYR A 119 -5.85 -54.75 -31.31
N ASP A 120 -6.49 -53.91 -32.14
CA ASP A 120 -6.41 -54.01 -33.60
C ASP A 120 -4.99 -53.82 -34.13
N LYS A 121 -4.25 -52.84 -33.58
CA LYS A 121 -2.84 -52.58 -33.95
C LYS A 121 -1.93 -53.70 -33.49
N LEU A 122 -2.19 -54.30 -32.32
CA LEU A 122 -1.44 -55.47 -31.84
C LEU A 122 -1.68 -56.70 -32.71
N THR A 123 -2.93 -56.91 -33.15
CA THR A 123 -3.24 -57.99 -34.11
C THR A 123 -2.59 -57.75 -35.47
N GLU A 124 -2.56 -56.52 -35.98
CA GLU A 124 -1.84 -56.18 -37.21
C GLU A 124 -0.33 -56.35 -37.06
N LEU A 125 0.25 -56.01 -35.90
CA LEU A 125 1.67 -56.20 -35.61
C LEU A 125 2.03 -57.70 -35.52
N ALA A 126 1.15 -58.50 -34.93
CA ALA A 126 1.27 -59.95 -34.87
C ALA A 126 1.11 -60.61 -36.25
N LEU A 127 0.23 -60.08 -37.11
CA LEU A 127 0.05 -60.52 -38.50
C LEU A 127 1.24 -60.18 -39.41
N ASN A 128 2.01 -59.15 -39.07
CA ASN A 128 3.18 -58.67 -39.83
C ASN A 128 4.53 -59.11 -39.24
N ASP A 129 4.57 -60.23 -38.50
CA ASP A 129 5.79 -60.77 -37.86
C ASP A 129 6.55 -59.74 -37.00
N GLY A 130 5.81 -58.87 -36.30
CA GLY A 130 6.37 -57.86 -35.40
C GLY A 130 6.97 -56.64 -36.12
N LYS A 131 6.82 -56.51 -37.44
CA LYS A 131 7.26 -55.32 -38.18
C LYS A 131 6.11 -54.33 -38.31
N LEU A 132 6.34 -53.08 -37.94
CA LEU A 132 5.38 -52.01 -38.23
C LEU A 132 5.22 -51.88 -39.74
N THR A 133 3.97 -51.79 -40.19
CA THR A 133 3.70 -51.42 -41.58
C THR A 133 4.22 -50.00 -41.81
N PRO A 134 4.75 -49.67 -43.01
CA PRO A 134 5.22 -48.33 -43.32
C PRO A 134 4.15 -47.25 -43.09
N GLU A 135 2.88 -47.60 -43.27
CA GLU A 135 1.74 -46.72 -43.03
C GLU A 135 1.53 -46.42 -41.53
N MET A 136 1.66 -47.43 -40.65
CA MET A 136 1.56 -47.24 -39.21
C MET A 136 2.74 -46.44 -38.65
N GLN A 137 3.94 -46.62 -39.20
CA GLN A 137 5.11 -45.81 -38.85
C GLN A 137 4.93 -44.33 -39.23
N MET A 138 4.38 -44.06 -40.42
CA MET A 138 4.06 -42.68 -40.83
C MET A 138 2.99 -42.05 -39.95
N LYS A 139 1.99 -42.82 -39.49
CA LYS A 139 0.94 -42.33 -38.59
C LYS A 139 1.51 -41.95 -37.22
N LEU A 140 2.33 -42.82 -36.62
CA LEU A 140 3.00 -42.52 -35.34
C LEU A 140 3.91 -41.28 -35.44
N MET A 141 4.70 -41.18 -36.51
CA MET A 141 5.52 -39.97 -36.74
C MET A 141 4.68 -38.71 -36.90
N ARG A 142 3.49 -38.81 -37.52
CA ARG A 142 2.58 -37.67 -37.65
C ARG A 142 1.99 -37.27 -36.30
N GLU A 143 1.56 -38.23 -35.49
CA GLU A 143 1.02 -38.00 -34.14
C GLU A 143 2.07 -37.37 -33.22
N GLU A 144 3.32 -37.85 -33.25
CA GLU A 144 4.44 -37.25 -32.51
C GLU A 144 4.72 -35.80 -32.95
N LEU A 145 4.73 -35.54 -34.26
CA LEU A 145 4.91 -34.20 -34.80
C LEU A 145 3.76 -33.28 -34.40
N GLU A 146 2.52 -33.72 -34.56
CA GLU A 146 1.32 -32.96 -34.19
C GLU A 146 1.32 -32.63 -32.70
N HIS A 147 1.65 -33.60 -31.84
CA HIS A 147 1.74 -33.36 -30.40
C HIS A 147 2.86 -32.39 -30.04
N GLY A 148 4.05 -32.55 -30.65
CA GLY A 148 5.18 -31.65 -30.44
C GLY A 148 4.91 -30.22 -30.92
N TYR A 149 4.19 -30.05 -32.04
CA TYR A 149 3.76 -28.74 -32.50
C TYR A 149 2.68 -28.14 -31.60
N LYS A 150 1.72 -28.95 -31.16
CA LYS A 150 0.65 -28.49 -30.26
C LYS A 150 1.21 -28.01 -28.93
N SER A 151 2.11 -28.77 -28.30
CA SER A 151 2.75 -28.38 -27.04
C SER A 151 3.56 -27.10 -27.19
N LYS A 152 4.32 -26.93 -28.28
CA LYS A 152 5.03 -25.67 -28.55
C LYS A 152 4.09 -24.50 -28.82
N PHE A 153 2.95 -24.76 -29.44
CA PHE A 153 1.95 -23.73 -29.70
C PHE A 153 1.29 -23.28 -28.40
N GLU A 154 0.91 -24.21 -27.54
CA GLU A 154 0.39 -23.93 -26.20
C GLU A 154 1.42 -23.14 -25.36
N GLU A 155 2.70 -23.53 -25.36
CA GLU A 155 3.78 -22.79 -24.69
C GLU A 155 3.96 -21.37 -25.24
N LEU A 156 3.86 -21.19 -26.55
CA LEU A 156 3.96 -19.87 -27.18
C LEU A 156 2.75 -19.00 -26.86
N GLU A 157 1.55 -19.58 -26.84
CA GLU A 157 0.31 -18.88 -26.49
C GLU A 157 0.35 -18.44 -25.02
N GLU A 158 0.76 -19.32 -24.10
CA GLU A 158 0.92 -18.97 -22.69
C GLU A 158 1.97 -17.87 -22.50
N ARG A 159 3.12 -17.98 -23.17
CA ARG A 159 4.17 -16.96 -23.11
C ARG A 159 3.71 -15.62 -23.67
N LEU A 160 2.90 -15.62 -24.73
CA LEU A 160 2.32 -14.39 -25.28
C LEU A 160 1.30 -13.79 -24.29
N ALA A 161 0.40 -14.59 -23.72
CA ALA A 161 -0.56 -14.13 -22.73
C ALA A 161 0.12 -13.55 -21.49
N GLN A 162 1.18 -14.19 -20.99
CA GLN A 162 1.99 -13.66 -19.88
C GLN A 162 2.65 -12.33 -20.24
N LYS A 163 3.22 -12.22 -21.45
CA LYS A 163 3.86 -10.99 -21.90
C LYS A 163 2.85 -9.86 -22.07
N GLU A 164 1.66 -10.14 -22.58
CA GLU A 164 0.58 -9.16 -22.70
C GLU A 164 0.12 -8.66 -21.33
N GLN A 165 -0.08 -9.56 -20.36
CA GLN A 165 -0.42 -9.18 -18.98
C GLN A 165 0.69 -8.34 -18.33
N GLU A 166 1.95 -8.71 -18.51
CA GLU A 166 3.09 -7.95 -17.98
C GLU A 166 3.18 -6.55 -18.63
N GLU A 167 2.94 -6.45 -19.94
CA GLU A 167 2.90 -5.15 -20.64
C GLU A 167 1.74 -4.27 -20.16
N GLU A 168 0.56 -4.85 -19.92
CA GLU A 168 -0.59 -4.11 -19.38
C GLU A 168 -0.32 -3.62 -17.95
N TYR A 169 0.24 -4.48 -17.10
CA TYR A 169 0.64 -4.12 -15.75
C TYR A 169 1.68 -2.99 -15.75
N ASN A 170 2.73 -3.11 -16.57
CA ASN A 170 3.76 -2.08 -16.68
C ASN A 170 3.21 -0.75 -17.20
N LYS A 171 2.24 -0.77 -18.13
CA LYS A 171 1.56 0.44 -18.58
C LYS A 171 0.80 1.08 -17.43
N TYR A 172 0.05 0.29 -16.67
CA TYR A 172 -0.70 0.77 -15.51
C TYR A 172 0.22 1.41 -14.46
N GLU A 173 1.27 0.71 -14.03
CA GLU A 173 2.24 1.26 -13.07
C GLU A 173 2.92 2.53 -13.58
N SER A 174 3.24 2.59 -14.88
CA SER A 174 3.85 3.79 -15.45
C SER A 174 2.91 4.99 -15.41
N ILE A 175 1.62 4.79 -15.66
CA ILE A 175 0.60 5.85 -15.58
C ILE A 175 0.42 6.30 -14.14
N GLU A 176 0.29 5.36 -13.20
CA GLU A 176 0.17 5.63 -11.77
C GLU A 176 1.37 6.43 -11.26
N THR A 177 2.58 5.99 -11.57
CA THR A 177 3.82 6.65 -11.14
C THR A 177 3.93 8.07 -11.73
N ASN A 178 3.61 8.24 -13.02
CA ASN A 178 3.62 9.55 -13.66
C ASN A 178 2.60 10.49 -13.01
N PHE A 179 1.42 9.97 -12.68
CA PHE A 179 0.36 10.75 -12.04
C PHE A 179 0.73 11.15 -10.61
N LYS A 180 1.33 10.24 -9.82
CA LYS A 180 1.89 10.56 -8.50
C LYS A 180 2.98 11.64 -8.57
N GLN A 181 3.85 11.59 -9.57
CA GLN A 181 4.85 12.64 -9.81
C GLN A 181 4.23 13.99 -10.20
N GLU A 182 3.14 13.98 -10.95
CA GLU A 182 2.39 15.19 -11.30
C GLU A 182 1.75 15.82 -10.06
N ILE A 183 1.13 15.02 -9.20
CA ILE A 183 0.60 15.45 -7.89
C ILE A 183 1.72 16.05 -7.04
N ASP A 184 2.85 15.36 -6.91
CA ASP A 184 3.97 15.84 -6.11
C ASP A 184 4.52 17.17 -6.64
N SER A 185 4.66 17.30 -7.96
CA SER A 185 5.08 18.55 -8.61
C SER A 185 4.07 19.69 -8.39
N PHE A 186 2.78 19.36 -8.39
CA PHE A 186 1.69 20.30 -8.21
C PHE A 186 1.62 20.83 -6.77
N VAL A 187 1.72 19.94 -5.77
CA VAL A 187 1.74 20.29 -4.34
C VAL A 187 2.98 21.12 -4.03
N ASN A 188 4.16 20.70 -4.51
CA ASN A 188 5.41 21.45 -4.31
C ASN A 188 5.42 22.84 -4.97
N GLY A 189 4.54 23.08 -5.95
CA GLY A 189 4.45 24.35 -6.66
C GLY A 189 3.63 25.43 -5.96
N LYS A 190 2.87 25.09 -4.91
CA LYS A 190 1.92 25.99 -4.25
C LYS A 190 2.16 26.06 -2.75
N ASP A 191 2.32 27.28 -2.25
CA ASP A 191 2.47 27.56 -0.80
C ASP A 191 1.19 27.28 0.00
N GLU A 192 0.05 27.09 -0.67
CA GLU A 192 -1.23 26.75 -0.03
C GLU A 192 -1.26 25.32 0.53
N PHE A 193 -0.33 24.45 0.11
CA PHE A 193 -0.27 23.03 0.49
C PHE A 193 1.02 22.71 1.27
N GLU A 194 1.39 23.61 2.18
CA GLU A 194 2.59 23.48 3.00
C GLU A 194 2.55 22.25 3.93
N LEU A 195 1.38 21.88 4.48
CA LEU A 195 1.30 20.73 5.40
C LEU A 195 1.45 19.41 4.67
N ILE A 196 0.85 19.25 3.48
CA ILE A 196 1.05 18.06 2.65
C ILE A 196 2.53 17.90 2.31
N ASN A 197 3.20 18.98 1.86
CA ASN A 197 4.62 18.94 1.52
C ASN A 197 5.50 18.61 2.74
N ALA A 198 5.25 19.27 3.88
CA ALA A 198 6.01 19.05 5.10
C ALA A 198 5.89 17.61 5.65
N ASN A 199 4.75 16.95 5.41
CA ASN A 199 4.51 15.58 5.84
C ASN A 199 4.81 14.52 4.77
N GLY A 200 5.09 14.92 3.52
CA GLY A 200 5.26 13.99 2.40
C GLY A 200 3.98 13.22 2.08
N ALA A 201 2.82 13.85 2.23
CA ALA A 201 1.51 13.22 2.10
C ALA A 201 0.95 13.25 0.66
N SER A 202 1.81 13.40 -0.36
CA SER A 202 1.41 13.42 -1.78
C SER A 202 0.69 12.12 -2.20
N ASP A 203 1.08 10.98 -1.62
CA ASP A 203 0.42 9.69 -1.87
C ASP A 203 -1.04 9.68 -1.36
N LEU A 204 -1.32 10.36 -0.25
CA LEU A 204 -2.68 10.42 0.31
C LEU A 204 -3.65 11.19 -0.61
N VAL A 205 -3.14 12.19 -1.35
CA VAL A 205 -3.93 12.91 -2.36
C VAL A 205 -4.33 11.98 -3.50
N TYR A 206 -3.44 11.07 -3.90
CA TYR A 206 -3.76 10.05 -4.90
C TYR A 206 -4.87 9.12 -4.40
N ASP A 207 -4.75 8.62 -3.17
CA ASP A 207 -5.71 7.70 -2.56
C ASP A 207 -7.12 8.34 -2.50
N VAL A 208 -7.23 9.62 -2.15
CA VAL A 208 -8.50 10.36 -2.13
C VAL A 208 -9.12 10.47 -3.53
N ILE A 209 -8.31 10.69 -4.56
CA ILE A 209 -8.79 10.75 -5.96
C ILE A 209 -9.28 9.36 -6.39
N GLU A 210 -8.55 8.30 -6.05
CA GLU A 210 -8.91 6.91 -6.37
C GLU A 210 -10.21 6.51 -5.66
N GLU A 211 -10.34 6.77 -4.36
CA GLU A 211 -11.56 6.49 -3.59
C GLU A 211 -12.76 7.25 -4.16
N HIS A 212 -12.60 8.54 -4.46
CA HIS A 212 -13.67 9.34 -5.08
C HIS A 212 -14.06 8.82 -6.48
N TYR A 213 -13.10 8.35 -7.27
CA TYR A 213 -13.37 7.75 -8.57
C TYR A 213 -14.13 6.42 -8.42
N ASN A 214 -13.75 5.59 -7.46
CA ASN A 214 -14.43 4.32 -7.17
C ASN A 214 -15.89 4.54 -6.72
N ASP A 215 -16.14 5.58 -5.93
CA ASP A 215 -17.47 5.91 -5.40
C ASP A 215 -18.38 6.59 -6.43
N THR A 216 -17.84 7.53 -7.21
CA THR A 216 -18.65 8.41 -8.08
C THR A 216 -18.51 8.13 -9.57
N GLY A 217 -17.48 7.37 -9.96
CA GLY A 217 -17.06 7.17 -11.35
C GLY A 217 -16.46 8.42 -12.00
N ARG A 218 -16.14 9.46 -11.23
CA ARG A 218 -15.59 10.73 -11.73
C ARG A 218 -14.26 11.05 -11.06
N VAL A 219 -13.28 11.43 -11.88
CA VAL A 219 -11.95 11.85 -11.41
C VAL A 219 -12.10 13.22 -10.75
N LEU A 220 -11.71 13.30 -9.48
CA LEU A 220 -11.69 14.55 -8.72
C LEU A 220 -10.55 15.45 -9.23
N ASN A 221 -10.76 16.77 -9.22
CA ASN A 221 -9.70 17.71 -9.59
C ASN A 221 -8.56 17.65 -8.55
N MET A 222 -7.31 17.79 -9.00
CA MET A 222 -6.14 17.78 -8.10
C MET A 222 -6.20 18.88 -7.04
N ASP A 223 -6.72 20.06 -7.38
CA ASP A 223 -6.93 21.17 -6.44
C ASP A 223 -7.86 20.76 -5.29
N GLU A 224 -9.03 20.19 -5.62
CA GLU A 224 -10.06 19.81 -4.65
C GLU A 224 -9.58 18.64 -3.77
N ALA A 225 -8.85 17.69 -4.35
CA ALA A 225 -8.27 16.58 -3.61
C ALA A 225 -7.19 17.05 -2.63
N ALA A 226 -6.29 17.93 -3.07
CA ALA A 226 -5.24 18.49 -2.22
C ALA A 226 -5.85 19.34 -1.09
N GLU A 227 -6.88 20.14 -1.37
CA GLU A 227 -7.59 20.93 -0.35
C GLU A 227 -8.23 20.03 0.71
N ALA A 228 -8.86 18.93 0.31
CA ALA A 228 -9.47 17.97 1.24
C ALA A 228 -8.42 17.33 2.16
N VAL A 229 -7.24 16.97 1.63
CA VAL A 229 -6.15 16.40 2.42
C VAL A 229 -5.51 17.44 3.33
N GLU A 230 -5.27 18.66 2.85
CA GLU A 230 -4.72 19.75 3.67
C GLU A 230 -5.66 20.05 4.85
N SER A 231 -6.97 20.18 4.59
CA SER A 231 -7.98 20.37 5.65
C SER A 231 -7.98 19.24 6.68
N TYR A 232 -7.81 17.99 6.24
CA TYR A 232 -7.71 16.85 7.15
C TYR A 232 -6.44 16.93 8.03
N LEU A 233 -5.30 17.32 7.46
CA LEU A 233 -4.05 17.49 8.19
C LEU A 233 -4.11 18.68 9.16
N GLU A 234 -4.79 19.76 8.79
CA GLU A 234 -5.06 20.90 9.66
C GLU A 234 -5.89 20.49 10.88
N ASP A 235 -6.98 19.74 10.66
CA ASP A 235 -7.84 19.24 11.73
C ASP A 235 -7.07 18.30 12.68
N GLU A 236 -6.23 17.42 12.12
CA GLU A 236 -5.39 16.52 12.90
C GLU A 236 -4.34 17.30 13.70
N LEU A 237 -3.74 18.34 13.11
CA LEU A 237 -2.79 19.23 13.79
C LEU A 237 -3.48 20.02 14.91
N GLU A 238 -4.67 20.58 14.68
CA GLU A 238 -5.43 21.30 15.71
C GLU A 238 -5.75 20.37 16.89
N LYS A 239 -6.20 19.15 16.59
CA LYS A 239 -6.44 18.12 17.60
C LYS A 239 -5.17 17.80 18.39
N LEU A 240 -4.01 17.69 17.75
CA LEU A 240 -2.73 17.48 18.42
C LEU A 240 -2.29 18.69 19.25
N MET A 241 -2.49 19.91 18.77
CA MET A 241 -2.18 21.15 19.50
C MET A 241 -3.10 21.35 20.72
N SER A 242 -4.33 20.86 20.66
CA SER A 242 -5.27 20.87 21.79
C SER A 242 -4.79 19.98 22.95
N LEU A 243 -3.91 19.01 22.71
CA LEU A 243 -3.36 18.14 23.74
C LEU A 243 -2.46 18.95 24.69
N GLY A 244 -2.79 18.90 25.99
CA GLY A 244 -2.11 19.70 27.03
C GLY A 244 -0.58 19.54 27.07
N LYS A 245 -0.05 18.38 26.67
CA LYS A 245 1.40 18.13 26.57
C LYS A 245 2.05 18.92 25.45
N VAL A 246 1.48 18.91 24.25
CA VAL A 246 1.98 19.66 23.08
C VAL A 246 1.83 21.16 23.35
N LYS A 247 0.66 21.58 23.83
CA LYS A 247 0.40 22.95 24.26
C LYS A 247 1.41 23.44 25.30
N SER A 248 1.82 22.61 26.27
CA SER A 248 2.81 22.99 27.27
C SER A 248 4.23 23.18 26.72
N ARG A 249 4.57 22.55 25.58
CA ARG A 249 5.86 22.70 24.90
C ARG A 249 5.90 23.89 23.94
N PHE A 250 4.77 24.19 23.30
CA PHE A 250 4.65 25.31 22.35
C PHE A 250 4.18 26.61 23.00
N SER A 251 3.56 26.55 24.18
CA SER A 251 3.37 27.76 24.98
C SER A 251 4.76 28.35 25.21
N PRO A 252 5.02 29.61 24.81
CA PRO A 252 6.31 30.22 25.04
C PRO A 252 6.58 29.99 26.51
N ARG A 253 7.66 29.26 26.78
CA ARG A 253 8.14 29.03 28.13
C ARG A 253 8.28 30.45 28.65
N GLN A 254 7.26 30.93 29.36
CA GLN A 254 7.33 32.22 30.01
C GLN A 254 8.59 32.04 30.79
N GLU A 255 9.64 32.75 30.38
CA GLU A 255 10.75 32.99 31.23
C GLU A 255 10.05 33.58 32.44
N GLN A 256 9.76 32.70 33.41
CA GLN A 256 9.78 33.08 34.77
C GLN A 256 11.18 33.64 34.86
N VAL A 257 11.25 34.96 34.64
CA VAL A 257 12.22 35.83 35.23
C VAL A 257 12.05 35.49 36.70
N PHE A 258 12.68 34.39 37.10
CA PHE A 258 13.15 34.18 38.42
C PHE A 258 14.00 35.42 38.58
N LYS A 259 13.37 36.47 39.12
CA LYS A 259 14.05 37.48 39.88
C LYS A 259 14.83 36.65 40.87
N ARG A 260 16.07 36.31 40.49
CA ARG A 260 17.09 35.81 41.37
C ARG A 260 17.19 36.94 42.37
N GLN A 261 16.42 36.82 43.45
CA GLN A 261 16.70 37.56 44.66
C GLN A 261 18.17 37.25 44.90
N PRO A 262 19.07 38.25 44.80
CA PRO A 262 20.48 37.99 44.97
C PRO A 262 20.63 37.47 46.38
N SER A 263 20.81 36.16 46.51
CA SER A 263 21.22 35.56 47.76
C SER A 263 22.56 36.23 48.10
N PRO A 264 22.68 36.91 49.25
CA PRO A 264 23.89 37.61 49.61
C PRO A 264 24.98 36.56 49.87
N THR A 265 25.74 36.22 48.83
CA THR A 265 26.96 35.46 48.98
C THR A 265 28.02 36.39 49.58
N LEU A 266 28.69 35.92 50.63
CA LEU A 266 29.68 36.65 51.44
C LEU A 266 30.90 37.15 50.65
N SER A 267 31.00 36.86 49.36
CA SER A 267 32.09 37.29 48.48
C SER A 267 31.86 38.64 47.79
N ASN A 268 30.68 39.25 47.88
CA ASN A 268 30.38 40.53 47.20
C ASN A 268 30.59 41.80 48.05
N ALA A 269 31.06 41.68 49.30
CA ALA A 269 31.33 42.84 50.14
C ALA A 269 32.61 43.61 49.75
N HIS A 270 33.49 43.03 48.91
CA HIS A 270 34.74 43.68 48.47
C HIS A 270 34.81 44.08 47.00
N SER A 271 33.88 43.64 46.15
CA SER A 271 33.83 44.01 44.72
C SER A 271 33.05 45.31 44.45
N ALA A 272 32.28 45.81 45.42
CA ALA A 272 31.44 47.01 45.27
C ALA A 272 32.20 48.36 45.24
N GLN A 273 33.53 48.38 45.37
CA GLN A 273 34.34 49.60 45.27
C GLN A 273 35.16 49.75 43.97
N ALA A 274 35.08 48.80 43.04
CA ALA A 274 35.92 48.84 41.83
C ALA A 274 35.21 49.35 40.55
N TYR A 275 33.88 49.54 40.55
CA TYR A 275 33.14 49.94 39.35
C TYR A 275 32.23 51.15 39.59
N GLN A 276 32.82 52.31 39.86
CA GLN A 276 32.15 53.61 39.69
C GLN A 276 32.75 54.46 38.56
N ARG A 277 33.53 53.85 37.65
CA ARG A 277 34.06 54.52 36.48
C ARG A 277 34.06 53.59 35.27
N ALA A 278 32.90 53.33 34.66
CA ALA A 278 32.91 52.79 33.30
C ALA A 278 31.60 52.87 32.51
N ASP A 279 30.40 52.98 33.09
CA ASP A 279 29.17 52.87 32.28
C ASP A 279 28.52 54.21 31.95
N ARG A 280 29.31 55.16 31.44
CA ARG A 280 28.72 56.16 30.54
C ARG A 280 29.02 55.66 29.12
N PRO A 281 27.99 55.38 28.28
CA PRO A 281 28.24 55.06 26.88
C PRO A 281 29.01 56.25 26.29
N LEU A 282 30.26 55.98 25.88
CA LEU A 282 31.12 56.97 25.23
C LEU A 282 30.36 57.49 24.01
N SER A 283 30.34 58.81 23.81
CA SER A 283 29.74 59.36 22.60
C SER A 283 30.50 58.83 21.38
N ASN A 284 29.85 58.79 20.22
CA ASN A 284 30.49 58.32 18.99
C ASN A 284 31.83 59.03 18.72
N GLU A 285 31.95 60.32 19.08
CA GLU A 285 33.21 61.06 18.96
C GLU A 285 34.29 60.59 19.94
N GLU A 286 33.93 60.32 21.20
CA GLU A 286 34.90 59.80 22.19
C GLU A 286 35.35 58.37 21.84
N SER A 287 34.44 57.53 21.36
CA SER A 287 34.75 56.17 20.91
C SER A 287 35.72 56.17 19.73
N VAL A 288 35.51 57.05 18.74
CA VAL A 288 36.41 57.16 17.58
C VAL A 288 37.79 57.68 18.00
N LYS A 289 37.85 58.59 18.99
CA LYS A 289 39.13 59.13 19.47
C LYS A 289 39.94 58.12 20.27
N GLU A 290 39.29 57.27 21.06
CA GLU A 290 39.95 56.15 21.74
C GLU A 290 40.41 55.08 20.74
N ALA A 291 39.59 54.75 19.73
CA ALA A 291 39.98 53.85 18.65
C ALA A 291 41.18 54.39 17.84
N ALA A 292 41.22 55.70 17.57
CA ALA A 292 42.33 56.33 16.86
C ALA A 292 43.66 56.29 17.63
N LYS A 293 43.64 56.27 18.97
CA LYS A 293 44.86 56.11 19.79
C LYS A 293 45.45 54.71 19.71
N LEU A 294 44.63 53.70 19.42
CA LEU A 294 45.06 52.31 19.29
C LEU A 294 45.75 52.04 17.95
N ILE A 295 45.49 52.87 16.94
CA ILE A 295 46.15 52.77 15.64
C ILE A 295 47.53 53.43 15.74
N ARG A 296 48.59 52.63 15.63
CA ARG A 296 49.96 53.12 15.51
C ARG A 296 50.36 53.12 14.03
N TRP A 297 50.93 54.24 13.59
CA TRP A 297 51.51 54.39 12.27
C TRP A 297 53.03 54.32 12.40
N ASP A 298 53.71 53.69 11.44
CA ASP A 298 55.16 53.79 11.33
C ASP A 298 55.59 55.16 10.77
N ASP A 299 56.89 55.47 10.88
CA ASP A 299 57.46 56.75 10.43
C ASP A 299 57.35 56.98 8.91
N GLU A 300 56.92 55.96 8.15
CA GLU A 300 56.70 55.99 6.70
C GLU A 300 55.21 56.15 6.33
N GLY A 301 54.32 56.20 7.32
CA GLY A 301 52.89 56.46 7.12
C GLY A 301 52.06 55.20 6.80
N ASN A 302 52.56 54.01 7.11
CA ASN A 302 51.83 52.75 7.00
C ASN A 302 51.27 52.28 8.36
N LEU A 303 50.14 51.58 8.29
CA LEU A 303 49.47 50.98 9.45
C LEU A 303 50.26 49.73 9.90
N ILE A 304 50.70 49.68 11.16
CA ILE A 304 51.41 48.54 11.76
C ILE A 304 50.42 47.49 12.27
#